data_AF-S2RT85-F1
#
_entry.id   AF-S2RT85-F1
#
_cell.length_a   1.000
_cell.length_b   1.000
_cell.length_c   1.000
_cell.angle_alpha   90.00
_cell.angle_beta   90.00
_cell.angle_gamma   90.00
#
_symmetry.space_group_name_H-M   'P 1'
#
loop_
_entity.id
_entity.type
_entity.pdbx_description
1 polymer ?
#
loop_
_entity_poly.entity_id
_entity_poly.type
_entity_poly.pdbx_seq_one_letter_code
_entity_poly.pdbx_strand_id
1 'polypeptide(L)'
;RQQYDLISQALQDIRHDEADNRSKMLQLRDDYQVSRKTILAKSFVFGDAQPALEQQLQQLAELFQKIDQINNDGDHQAAKSEIKQLSDEMAALRRQVKELPPLVNEQVNEFPAQINEIEHGYRQLTTAHYVFTDDILGMVEDVNEKMADANTALKSLDVDATEAANSEIEAEIDKMYAIMEKEMQARKRVDAAAPDLRQFIDHALRQNRELQTELDHLNQSYTLNHNEIKIAKDLKTQLDSIDANYIKDTDAIEAGKAVYSDVIERFDATKDELTA
;
A
#
# COMPACT_ATOMS: atom_id res chain seq x y z
N ARG A 1 -23.45 -0.82 -67.21
CA ARG A 1 -23.58 0.41 -66.38
C ARG A 1 -23.33 0.08 -64.91
N GLN A 2 -24.13 -0.77 -64.28
CA GLN A 2 -23.90 -1.21 -62.88
C GLN A 2 -22.49 -1.74 -62.58
N GLN A 3 -21.88 -2.55 -63.46
CA GLN A 3 -20.48 -3.02 -63.27
C GLN A 3 -19.43 -1.89 -63.39
N TYR A 4 -19.67 -0.87 -64.20
CA TYR A 4 -18.75 0.28 -64.33
C TYR A 4 -18.84 1.20 -63.11
N ASP A 5 -20.05 1.39 -62.58
CA ASP A 5 -20.27 2.16 -61.35
C ASP A 5 -19.62 1.46 -60.15
N LEU A 6 -19.74 0.13 -60.04
CA LEU A 6 -19.05 -0.70 -59.03
C LEU A 6 -17.51 -0.59 -59.10
N ILE A 7 -16.93 -0.63 -60.31
CA ILE A 7 -15.48 -0.52 -60.49
C ILE A 7 -15.00 0.92 -60.18
N SER A 8 -15.75 1.93 -60.59
CA SER A 8 -15.42 3.33 -60.29
C SER A 8 -15.47 3.62 -58.79
N GLN A 9 -16.44 3.02 -58.08
CA GLN A 9 -16.59 3.17 -56.64
C GLN A 9 -15.47 2.43 -55.89
N ALA A 10 -15.15 1.19 -56.29
CA ALA A 10 -14.00 0.46 -55.74
C ALA A 10 -12.66 1.18 -55.95
N LEU A 11 -12.46 1.83 -57.10
CA LEU A 11 -11.26 2.64 -57.36
C LEU A 11 -11.20 3.92 -56.50
N GLN A 12 -12.35 4.55 -56.22
CA GLN A 12 -12.42 5.68 -55.31
C GLN A 12 -12.12 5.25 -53.87
N ASP A 13 -12.66 4.12 -53.43
CA ASP A 13 -12.43 3.57 -52.10
C ASP A 13 -10.94 3.22 -51.88
N ILE A 14 -10.28 2.59 -52.87
CA ILE A 14 -8.85 2.29 -52.81
C ILE A 14 -8.01 3.57 -52.72
N ARG A 15 -8.31 4.59 -53.53
CA ARG A 15 -7.61 5.88 -53.47
C ARG A 15 -7.79 6.60 -52.14
N HIS A 16 -8.97 6.48 -51.53
CA HIS A 16 -9.24 7.05 -50.22
C HIS A 16 -8.45 6.30 -49.13
N ASP A 17 -8.49 4.98 -49.14
CA ASP A 17 -7.72 4.10 -48.24
C ASP A 17 -6.21 4.36 -48.35
N GLU A 18 -5.66 4.55 -49.55
CA GLU A 18 -4.25 4.89 -49.76
C GLU A 18 -3.88 6.26 -49.18
N ALA A 19 -4.73 7.27 -49.38
CA ALA A 19 -4.50 8.60 -48.83
C ALA A 19 -4.51 8.58 -47.30
N ASP A 20 -5.46 7.85 -46.71
CA ASP A 20 -5.57 7.66 -45.26
C ASP A 20 -4.39 6.88 -44.69
N ASN A 21 -3.98 5.79 -45.35
CA ASN A 21 -2.82 4.98 -44.97
C ASN A 21 -1.53 5.82 -44.99
N ARG A 22 -1.36 6.66 -46.01
CA ARG A 22 -0.21 7.57 -46.12
C ARG A 22 -0.21 8.63 -45.02
N SER A 23 -1.37 9.20 -44.70
CA SER A 23 -1.49 10.15 -43.60
C SER A 23 -1.17 9.51 -42.25
N LYS A 24 -1.70 8.31 -41.99
CA LYS A 24 -1.42 7.54 -40.76
C LYS A 24 0.06 7.19 -40.64
N MET A 25 0.70 6.75 -41.72
CA MET A 25 2.14 6.46 -41.74
C MET A 25 3.00 7.68 -41.40
N LEU A 26 2.62 8.87 -41.87
CA LEU A 26 3.32 10.10 -41.52
C LEU A 26 3.17 10.43 -40.02
N GLN A 27 1.95 10.28 -39.47
CA GLN A 27 1.70 10.47 -38.03
C GLN A 27 2.48 9.47 -37.18
N LEU A 28 2.43 8.18 -37.53
CA LEU A 28 3.17 7.12 -36.82
C LEU A 28 4.68 7.33 -36.86
N ARG A 29 5.22 7.87 -37.97
CA ARG A 29 6.64 8.23 -38.07
C ARG A 29 7.01 9.39 -37.15
N ASP A 30 6.16 10.41 -37.05
CA ASP A 30 6.39 11.54 -36.15
C ASP A 30 6.36 11.08 -34.68
N ASP A 31 5.32 10.32 -34.32
CA ASP A 31 5.17 9.71 -32.99
C ASP A 31 6.37 8.81 -32.64
N TYR A 32 6.88 8.03 -33.60
CA TYR A 32 8.08 7.22 -33.43
C TYR A 32 9.31 8.09 -33.14
N GLN A 33 9.54 9.18 -33.90
CA GLN A 33 10.70 10.04 -33.68
C GLN A 33 10.64 10.75 -32.32
N VAL A 34 9.46 11.21 -31.91
CA VAL A 34 9.24 11.84 -30.59
C VAL A 34 9.50 10.83 -29.47
N SER A 35 8.96 9.62 -29.58
CA SER A 35 9.13 8.56 -28.58
C SER A 35 10.59 8.12 -28.49
N ARG A 36 11.25 7.87 -29.64
CA ARG A 36 12.67 7.54 -29.72
C ARG A 36 13.54 8.62 -29.11
N LYS A 37 13.28 9.90 -29.42
CA LYS A 37 14.03 11.02 -28.83
C LYS A 37 13.85 11.07 -27.32
N THR A 38 12.64 10.82 -26.82
CA THR A 38 12.35 10.81 -25.38
C THR A 38 13.09 9.68 -24.67
N ILE A 39 13.02 8.47 -25.22
CA ILE A 39 13.70 7.28 -24.66
C ILE A 39 15.22 7.50 -24.61
N LEU A 40 15.82 7.98 -25.71
CA LEU A 40 17.26 8.20 -25.79
C LEU A 40 17.75 9.39 -24.95
N ALA A 41 16.96 10.46 -24.83
CA ALA A 41 17.33 11.64 -24.06
C ALA A 41 17.16 11.44 -22.55
N LYS A 42 16.24 10.56 -22.13
CA LYS A 42 15.90 10.31 -20.72
C LYS A 42 16.15 8.86 -20.31
N SER A 43 17.26 8.28 -20.76
CA SER A 43 17.65 6.89 -20.47
C SER A 43 17.53 6.52 -18.99
N PHE A 44 18.02 7.39 -18.10
CA PHE A 44 17.98 7.21 -16.65
C PHE A 44 16.57 7.07 -16.06
N VAL A 45 15.56 7.67 -16.70
CA VAL A 45 14.19 7.68 -16.19
C VAL A 45 13.50 6.32 -16.41
N PHE A 46 13.98 5.54 -17.38
CA PHE A 46 13.43 4.22 -17.68
C PHE A 46 14.18 3.09 -16.97
N GLY A 47 15.34 3.37 -16.37
CA GLY A 47 16.11 2.41 -15.58
C GLY A 47 16.32 1.08 -16.31
N ASP A 48 15.98 -0.01 -15.62
CA ASP A 48 16.12 -1.38 -16.11
C ASP A 48 15.19 -1.74 -17.28
N ALA A 49 14.16 -0.92 -17.57
CA ALA A 49 13.24 -1.12 -18.69
C ALA A 49 13.80 -0.56 -20.03
N GLN A 50 14.88 0.24 -19.99
CA GLN A 50 15.45 0.86 -21.18
C GLN A 50 15.85 -0.14 -22.29
N PRO A 51 16.55 -1.26 -22.02
CA PRO A 51 16.96 -2.19 -23.07
C PRO A 51 15.76 -2.80 -23.80
N ALA A 52 14.67 -3.08 -23.08
CA ALA A 52 13.45 -3.60 -23.67
C ALA A 52 12.76 -2.56 -24.57
N LEU A 53 12.71 -1.29 -24.14
CA LEU A 53 12.21 -0.18 -24.96
C LEU A 53 13.03 0.01 -26.24
N GLU A 54 14.36 -0.11 -26.14
CA GLU A 54 15.25 -0.05 -27.31
C GLU A 54 14.99 -1.20 -28.29
N GLN A 55 14.77 -2.42 -27.78
CA GLN A 55 14.41 -3.57 -28.61
C GLN A 55 13.06 -3.35 -29.33
N GLN A 56 12.06 -2.81 -28.63
CA GLN A 56 10.76 -2.49 -29.23
C GLN A 56 10.87 -1.38 -30.29
N LEU A 57 11.71 -0.37 -30.06
CA LEU A 57 12.03 0.66 -31.07
C LEU A 57 12.69 0.07 -32.33
N GLN A 58 13.50 -0.97 -32.18
CA GLN A 58 14.13 -1.68 -33.29
C GLN A 58 13.11 -2.52 -34.07
N GLN A 59 12.22 -3.23 -33.37
CA GLN A 59 11.11 -4.00 -33.99
C GLN A 59 10.18 -3.08 -34.79
N LEU A 60 9.82 -1.92 -34.23
CA LEU A 60 9.02 -0.92 -34.94
C LEU A 60 9.73 -0.39 -36.20
N ALA A 61 11.06 -0.21 -36.16
CA ALA A 61 11.83 0.20 -37.33
C ALA A 61 11.79 -0.86 -38.45
N GLU A 62 11.85 -2.14 -38.09
CA GLU A 62 11.71 -3.26 -39.02
C GLU A 62 10.30 -3.33 -39.62
N LEU A 63 9.25 -3.09 -38.82
CA LEU A 63 7.87 -3.00 -39.31
C LEU A 63 7.67 -1.84 -40.29
N PHE A 64 8.26 -0.66 -40.02
CA PHE A 64 8.25 0.44 -40.97
C PHE A 64 8.90 0.05 -42.31
N GLN A 65 10.03 -0.65 -42.29
CA GLN A 65 10.69 -1.13 -43.51
C GLN A 65 9.84 -2.16 -44.26
N LYS A 66 9.20 -3.07 -43.54
CA LYS A 66 8.30 -4.09 -44.13
C LYS A 66 7.09 -3.43 -44.82
N ILE A 67 6.49 -2.43 -44.19
CA ILE A 67 5.37 -1.67 -44.79
C ILE A 67 5.83 -0.90 -46.03
N ASP A 68 7.01 -0.27 -46.00
CA ASP A 68 7.58 0.42 -47.16
C ASP A 68 7.82 -0.56 -48.33
N GLN A 69 8.26 -1.80 -48.05
CA GLN A 69 8.41 -2.85 -49.07
C GLN A 69 7.06 -3.28 -49.67
N ILE A 70 6.06 -3.60 -48.84
CA ILE A 70 4.73 -4.03 -49.30
C ILE A 70 4.05 -2.92 -50.13
N ASN A 71 4.22 -1.65 -49.75
CA ASN A 71 3.71 -0.52 -50.51
C ASN A 71 4.40 -0.37 -51.88
N ASN A 72 5.71 -0.68 -51.97
CA ASN A 72 6.42 -0.66 -53.25
C ASN A 72 6.02 -1.84 -54.15
N ASP A 73 5.67 -2.99 -53.56
CA ASP A 73 5.22 -4.19 -54.26
C ASP A 73 3.74 -4.09 -54.73
N GLY A 74 3.01 -3.06 -54.28
CA GLY A 74 1.66 -2.74 -54.75
C GLY A 74 0.53 -3.51 -54.06
N ASP A 75 0.82 -4.24 -52.98
CA ASP A 75 -0.20 -4.95 -52.19
C ASP A 75 -0.75 -4.08 -51.05
N HIS A 76 -1.67 -3.18 -51.42
CA HIS A 76 -2.28 -2.23 -50.48
C HIS A 76 -3.19 -2.90 -49.43
N GLN A 77 -3.69 -4.12 -49.69
CA GLN A 77 -4.49 -4.88 -48.73
C GLN A 77 -3.62 -5.44 -47.61
N ALA A 78 -2.46 -6.03 -47.95
CA ALA A 78 -1.49 -6.50 -46.97
C ALA A 78 -0.93 -5.34 -46.13
N ALA A 79 -0.66 -4.18 -46.76
CA ALA A 79 -0.17 -2.99 -46.06
C ALA A 79 -1.13 -2.51 -44.96
N LYS A 80 -2.45 -2.62 -45.15
CA LYS A 80 -3.46 -2.18 -44.17
C LYS A 80 -3.40 -2.97 -42.87
N SER A 81 -3.15 -4.28 -42.94
CA SER A 81 -3.01 -5.13 -41.76
C SER A 81 -1.75 -4.78 -40.96
N GLU A 82 -0.64 -4.58 -41.65
CA GLU A 82 0.66 -4.24 -41.04
C GLU A 82 0.63 -2.81 -40.44
N ILE A 83 -0.01 -1.85 -41.11
CA ILE A 83 -0.21 -0.49 -40.58
C ILE A 83 -1.06 -0.52 -39.29
N LYS A 84 -2.06 -1.41 -39.22
CA LYS A 84 -2.85 -1.59 -38.00
C LYS A 84 -1.99 -2.13 -36.86
N GLN A 85 -1.24 -3.19 -37.11
CA GLN A 85 -0.31 -3.75 -36.11
C GLN A 85 0.68 -2.69 -35.63
N LEU A 86 1.30 -1.93 -36.55
CA LEU A 86 2.21 -0.84 -36.23
C LEU A 86 1.51 0.24 -35.38
N SER A 87 0.26 0.58 -35.68
CA SER A 87 -0.51 1.54 -34.89
C SER A 87 -0.77 1.05 -33.47
N ASP A 88 -1.10 -0.23 -33.30
CA ASP A 88 -1.35 -0.84 -31.99
C ASP A 88 -0.06 -0.88 -31.15
N GLU A 89 1.07 -1.30 -31.76
CA GLU A 89 2.38 -1.30 -31.10
C GLU A 89 2.89 0.11 -30.78
N MET A 90 2.64 1.09 -31.65
CA MET A 90 2.98 2.50 -31.37
C MET A 90 2.15 3.08 -30.24
N ALA A 91 0.86 2.74 -30.16
CA ALA A 91 0.00 3.15 -29.06
C ALA A 91 0.49 2.57 -27.73
N ALA A 92 0.89 1.29 -27.72
CA ALA A 92 1.49 0.64 -26.56
C ALA A 92 2.81 1.33 -26.14
N LEU A 93 3.72 1.59 -27.09
CA LEU A 93 4.96 2.30 -26.82
C LEU A 93 4.71 3.70 -26.24
N ARG A 94 3.75 4.44 -26.80
CA ARG A 94 3.41 5.78 -26.32
C ARG A 94 2.85 5.75 -24.89
N ARG A 95 2.04 4.74 -24.56
CA ARG A 95 1.55 4.50 -23.21
C ARG A 95 2.71 4.22 -22.26
N GLN A 96 3.59 3.28 -22.61
CA GLN A 96 4.79 2.92 -21.85
C GLN A 96 5.72 4.14 -21.62
N VAL A 97 6.00 4.94 -22.64
CA VAL A 97 6.86 6.15 -22.51
C VAL A 97 6.26 7.19 -21.56
N LYS A 98 4.94 7.22 -21.40
CA LYS A 98 4.24 8.15 -20.52
C LYS A 98 4.09 7.60 -19.09
N GLU A 99 3.77 6.33 -18.95
CA GLU A 99 3.36 5.69 -17.68
C GLU A 99 4.52 4.98 -16.95
N LEU A 100 5.56 4.49 -17.66
CA LEU A 100 6.72 3.88 -17.01
C LEU A 100 7.56 4.85 -16.17
N PRO A 101 7.82 6.11 -16.59
CA PRO A 101 8.62 7.05 -15.81
C PRO A 101 8.24 7.21 -14.32
N PRO A 102 6.96 7.47 -13.95
CA PRO A 102 6.58 7.55 -12.55
C PRO A 102 6.74 6.21 -11.83
N LEU A 103 6.34 5.09 -12.45
CA LEU A 103 6.43 3.76 -11.84
C LEU A 103 7.87 3.34 -11.53
N VAL A 104 8.80 3.65 -12.45
CA VAL A 104 10.24 3.40 -12.24
C VAL A 104 10.79 4.31 -11.16
N ASN A 105 10.34 5.57 -11.07
CA ASN A 105 10.78 6.49 -10.03
C ASN A 105 10.35 6.03 -8.63
N GLU A 106 9.10 5.61 -8.48
CA GLU A 106 8.57 5.04 -7.23
C GLU A 106 9.44 3.87 -6.77
N GLN A 107 9.72 2.93 -7.69
CA GLN A 107 10.46 1.72 -7.36
C GLN A 107 11.96 1.94 -7.08
N VAL A 108 12.61 2.85 -7.80
CA VAL A 108 14.06 3.06 -7.69
C VAL A 108 14.43 4.08 -6.63
N ASN A 109 13.57 5.08 -6.37
CA ASN A 109 13.88 6.18 -5.46
C ASN A 109 12.96 6.20 -4.23
N GLU A 110 11.65 6.09 -4.40
CA GLU A 110 10.70 6.32 -3.30
C GLU A 110 10.61 5.14 -2.35
N PHE A 111 10.35 3.92 -2.85
CA PHE A 111 10.26 2.73 -2.00
C PHE A 111 11.55 2.44 -1.23
N PRO A 112 12.77 2.48 -1.83
CA PRO A 112 14.00 2.28 -1.06
C PRO A 112 14.23 3.35 0.02
N ALA A 113 13.80 4.59 -0.22
CA ALA A 113 13.90 5.66 0.76
C ALA A 113 12.93 5.45 1.92
N GLN A 114 11.67 5.09 1.61
CA GLN A 114 10.64 4.76 2.61
C GLN A 114 11.04 3.55 3.45
N ILE A 115 11.57 2.49 2.82
CA ILE A 115 12.05 1.30 3.54
C ILE A 115 13.23 1.65 4.47
N ASN A 116 14.19 2.44 4.01
CA ASN A 116 15.26 2.92 4.90
C ASN A 116 14.71 3.74 6.06
N GLU A 117 13.74 4.63 5.80
CA GLU A 117 13.09 5.41 6.86
C GLU A 117 12.38 4.50 7.86
N ILE A 118 11.65 3.49 7.40
CA ILE A 118 10.99 2.48 8.23
C ILE A 118 12.01 1.72 9.08
N GLU A 119 13.11 1.25 8.52
CA GLU A 119 14.16 0.56 9.29
C GLU A 119 14.81 1.47 10.33
N HIS A 120 15.05 2.74 9.98
CA HIS A 120 15.60 3.72 10.91
C HIS A 120 14.60 4.04 12.03
N GLY A 121 13.33 4.27 11.68
CA GLY A 121 12.24 4.51 12.62
C GLY A 121 12.05 3.32 13.55
N TYR A 122 12.00 2.10 13.01
CA TYR A 122 11.90 0.86 13.79
C TYR A 122 13.06 0.70 14.78
N ARG A 123 14.31 0.95 14.36
CA ARG A 123 15.48 0.92 15.27
C ARG A 123 15.37 1.96 16.38
N GLN A 124 14.92 3.18 16.05
CA GLN A 124 14.72 4.24 17.04
C GLN A 124 13.61 3.90 18.03
N LEU A 125 12.49 3.36 17.56
CA LEU A 125 11.36 2.94 18.40
C LEU A 125 11.75 1.75 19.27
N THR A 126 12.46 0.75 18.73
CA THR A 126 12.97 -0.38 19.52
C THR A 126 13.94 0.10 20.61
N THR A 127 14.81 1.08 20.31
CA THR A 127 15.70 1.70 21.30
C THR A 127 14.92 2.48 22.37
N ALA A 128 13.79 3.08 22.00
CA ALA A 128 12.87 3.76 22.92
C ALA A 128 11.89 2.81 23.65
N HIS A 129 12.17 1.49 23.64
CA HIS A 129 11.41 0.43 24.30
C HIS A 129 9.98 0.27 23.78
N TYR A 130 9.75 0.48 22.49
CA TYR A 130 8.52 0.05 21.84
C TYR A 130 8.64 -1.44 21.47
N VAL A 131 7.59 -2.20 21.78
CA VAL A 131 7.44 -3.60 21.38
C VAL A 131 6.32 -3.69 20.36
N PHE A 132 6.62 -4.31 19.22
CA PHE A 132 5.66 -4.56 18.16
C PHE A 132 5.28 -6.04 18.15
N THR A 133 3.99 -6.33 17.98
CA THR A 133 3.48 -7.70 17.84
C THR A 133 3.77 -8.25 16.44
N ASP A 134 3.77 -7.37 15.44
CA ASP A 134 4.04 -7.68 14.04
C ASP A 134 5.56 -7.68 13.74
N ASP A 135 5.98 -8.61 12.88
CA ASP A 135 7.36 -8.69 12.41
C ASP A 135 7.64 -7.67 11.29
N ILE A 136 7.99 -6.45 11.69
CA ILE A 136 8.29 -5.35 10.76
C ILE A 136 9.53 -5.68 9.91
N LEU A 137 10.52 -6.41 10.45
CA LEU A 137 11.72 -6.78 9.69
C LEU A 137 11.39 -7.80 8.60
N GLY A 138 10.55 -8.80 8.92
CA GLY A 138 10.03 -9.74 7.93
C GLY A 138 9.23 -9.03 6.84
N MET A 139 8.37 -8.07 7.19
CA MET A 139 7.64 -7.27 6.20
C MET A 139 8.56 -6.45 5.29
N VAL A 140 9.67 -5.93 5.82
CA VAL A 140 10.70 -5.24 5.01
C VAL A 140 11.38 -6.22 4.04
N GLU A 141 11.68 -7.45 4.47
CA GLU A 141 12.23 -8.48 3.58
C GLU A 141 11.23 -8.86 2.47
N ASP A 142 9.96 -9.05 2.82
CA ASP A 142 8.89 -9.35 1.86
C ASP A 142 8.73 -8.23 0.82
N VAL A 143 8.74 -6.97 1.25
CA VAL A 143 8.69 -5.82 0.32
C VAL A 143 9.91 -5.79 -0.59
N ASN A 144 11.11 -6.07 -0.07
CA ASN A 144 12.32 -6.14 -0.90
C ASN A 144 12.23 -7.26 -1.97
N GLU A 145 11.63 -8.41 -1.64
CA GLU A 145 11.39 -9.49 -2.61
C GLU A 145 10.38 -9.05 -3.68
N LYS A 146 9.26 -8.43 -3.29
CA LYS A 146 8.29 -7.88 -4.23
C LYS A 146 8.86 -6.78 -5.12
N MET A 147 9.76 -5.96 -4.59
CA MET A 147 10.49 -4.98 -5.39
C MET A 147 11.40 -5.64 -6.43
N ALA A 148 11.96 -6.81 -6.15
CA ALA A 148 12.73 -7.57 -7.15
C ALA A 148 11.81 -8.15 -8.24
N ASP A 149 10.63 -8.64 -7.87
CA ASP A 149 9.63 -9.15 -8.81
C ASP A 149 9.06 -8.03 -9.70
N ALA A 150 8.73 -6.88 -9.12
CA ALA A 150 8.31 -5.68 -9.85
C ALA A 150 9.39 -5.22 -10.84
N ASN A 151 10.68 -5.36 -10.51
CA ASN A 151 11.77 -5.02 -11.42
C ASN A 151 11.84 -5.99 -12.60
N THR A 152 11.46 -7.24 -12.38
CA THR A 152 11.33 -8.22 -13.46
C THR A 152 10.15 -7.89 -14.37
N ALA A 153 9.01 -7.46 -13.82
CA ALA A 153 7.85 -6.99 -14.59
C ALA A 153 8.17 -5.73 -15.42
N LEU A 154 8.92 -4.79 -14.84
CA LEU A 154 9.44 -3.61 -15.56
C LEU A 154 10.29 -4.00 -16.78
N LYS A 155 11.15 -5.01 -16.65
CA LYS A 155 11.98 -5.51 -17.76
C LYS A 155 11.14 -6.12 -18.88
N SER A 156 9.96 -6.66 -18.58
CA SER A 156 9.00 -7.14 -19.58
C SER A 156 8.09 -6.06 -20.19
N LEU A 157 8.22 -4.79 -19.77
CA LEU A 157 7.41 -3.65 -20.23
C LEU A 157 5.89 -3.81 -19.99
N ASP A 158 5.51 -4.59 -18.98
CA ASP A 158 4.12 -4.78 -18.59
C ASP A 158 3.71 -3.69 -17.60
N VAL A 159 3.15 -2.60 -18.14
CA VAL A 159 2.74 -1.43 -17.34
C VAL A 159 1.66 -1.79 -16.33
N ASP A 160 0.68 -2.62 -16.73
CA ASP A 160 -0.45 -2.96 -15.88
C ASP A 160 0.00 -3.86 -14.72
N ALA A 161 0.90 -4.81 -14.98
CA ALA A 161 1.48 -5.65 -13.93
C ALA A 161 2.41 -4.87 -12.99
N THR A 162 3.23 -3.94 -13.52
CA THR A 162 4.07 -3.07 -12.68
C THR A 162 3.22 -2.15 -11.80
N GLU A 163 2.14 -1.56 -12.33
CA GLU A 163 1.23 -0.71 -11.55
C GLU A 163 0.58 -1.49 -10.39
N ALA A 164 0.11 -2.71 -10.66
CA ALA A 164 -0.44 -3.58 -9.63
C ALA A 164 0.59 -3.94 -8.55
N ALA A 165 1.81 -4.31 -8.96
CA ALA A 165 2.89 -4.62 -8.01
C ALA A 165 3.30 -3.41 -7.16
N ASN A 166 3.41 -2.22 -7.76
CA ASN A 166 3.70 -0.98 -7.03
C ASN A 166 2.60 -0.66 -6.01
N SER A 167 1.33 -0.83 -6.38
CA SER A 167 0.21 -0.58 -5.47
C SER A 167 0.19 -1.56 -4.29
N GLU A 168 0.56 -2.82 -4.51
CA GLU A 168 0.70 -3.80 -3.42
C GLU A 168 1.85 -3.44 -2.47
N ILE A 169 2.98 -2.99 -3.02
CA ILE A 169 4.14 -2.54 -2.22
C ILE A 169 3.77 -1.31 -1.40
N GLU A 170 3.09 -0.32 -1.99
CA GLU A 170 2.62 0.89 -1.31
C GLU A 170 1.70 0.52 -0.14
N ALA A 171 0.75 -0.40 -0.34
CA ALA A 171 -0.16 -0.84 0.71
C ALA A 171 0.56 -1.55 1.87
N GLU A 172 1.63 -2.29 1.60
CA GLU A 172 2.45 -2.90 2.66
C GLU A 172 3.29 -1.88 3.42
N ILE A 173 3.84 -0.90 2.72
CA ILE A 173 4.55 0.23 3.33
C ILE A 173 3.61 1.03 4.24
N ASP A 174 2.42 1.36 3.77
CA ASP A 174 1.38 2.04 4.56
C ASP A 174 0.98 1.25 5.80
N LYS A 175 0.87 -0.08 5.67
CA LYS A 175 0.58 -0.95 6.81
C LYS A 175 1.69 -0.89 7.86
N MET A 176 2.96 -0.89 7.45
CA MET A 176 4.10 -0.75 8.36
C MET A 176 4.06 0.59 9.11
N TYR A 177 3.76 1.69 8.40
CA TYR A 177 3.57 2.99 9.04
C TYR A 177 2.39 2.99 10.01
N ALA A 178 1.26 2.40 9.65
CA ALA A 178 0.08 2.32 10.52
C ALA A 178 0.35 1.55 11.82
N ILE A 179 1.14 0.46 11.76
CA ILE A 179 1.56 -0.29 12.96
C ILE A 179 2.42 0.59 13.87
N MET A 180 3.42 1.28 13.30
CA MET A 180 4.29 2.17 14.07
C MET A 180 3.53 3.34 14.67
N GLU A 181 2.65 3.97 13.91
CA GLU A 181 1.81 5.07 14.38
C GLU A 181 0.86 4.61 15.49
N LYS A 182 0.22 3.45 15.34
CA LYS A 182 -0.68 2.88 16.35
C LYS A 182 0.03 2.75 17.70
N GLU A 183 1.25 2.22 17.73
CA GLU A 183 2.02 2.10 18.97
C GLU A 183 2.45 3.45 19.55
N MET A 184 2.87 4.41 18.70
CA MET A 184 3.21 5.76 19.14
C MET A 184 2.02 6.50 19.75
N GLN A 185 0.84 6.36 19.15
CA GLN A 185 -0.40 6.93 19.67
C GLN A 185 -0.84 6.22 20.95
N ALA A 186 -0.75 4.89 21.00
CA ALA A 186 -1.11 4.10 22.16
C ALA A 186 -0.27 4.50 23.37
N ARG A 187 1.04 4.66 23.23
CA ARG A 187 1.91 5.13 24.33
C ARG A 187 1.46 6.48 24.89
N LYS A 188 1.20 7.46 24.03
CA LYS A 188 0.71 8.79 24.46
C LYS A 188 -0.60 8.68 25.24
N ARG A 189 -1.50 7.78 24.82
CA ARG A 189 -2.77 7.52 25.51
C ARG A 189 -2.54 6.82 26.86
N VAL A 190 -1.66 5.83 26.92
CA VAL A 190 -1.30 5.13 28.17
C VAL A 190 -0.70 6.11 29.18
N ASP A 191 0.26 6.94 28.75
CA ASP A 191 0.90 7.94 29.62
C ASP A 191 -0.12 8.96 30.19
N ALA A 192 -1.13 9.32 29.40
CA ALA A 192 -2.21 10.21 29.84
C ALA A 192 -3.24 9.50 30.74
N ALA A 193 -3.58 8.24 30.44
CA ALA A 193 -4.64 7.50 31.13
C ALA A 193 -4.17 6.83 32.43
N ALA A 194 -2.89 6.46 32.53
CA ALA A 194 -2.32 5.80 33.70
C ALA A 194 -2.59 6.52 35.04
N PRO A 195 -2.30 7.84 35.20
CA PRO A 195 -2.54 8.52 36.48
C PRO A 195 -4.02 8.59 36.83
N ASP A 196 -4.88 8.85 35.84
CA ASP A 196 -6.33 8.93 36.04
C ASP A 196 -6.89 7.56 36.46
N LEU A 197 -6.51 6.49 35.75
CA LEU A 197 -6.96 5.13 36.05
C LEU A 197 -6.51 4.70 37.45
N ARG A 198 -5.27 5.02 37.85
CA ARG A 198 -4.78 4.76 39.20
C ARG A 198 -5.65 5.43 40.26
N GLN A 199 -6.01 6.69 40.04
CA GLN A 199 -6.88 7.43 40.96
C GLN A 199 -8.27 6.79 41.07
N PHE A 200 -8.85 6.33 39.96
CA PHE A 200 -10.14 5.63 39.96
C PHE A 200 -10.08 4.31 40.73
N ILE A 201 -9.04 3.50 40.51
CA ILE A 201 -8.83 2.22 41.23
C ILE A 201 -8.69 2.49 42.73
N ASP A 202 -7.84 3.45 43.13
CA ASP A 202 -7.62 3.79 44.54
C ASP A 202 -8.89 4.36 45.21
N HIS A 203 -9.74 5.05 44.45
CA HIS A 203 -11.04 5.51 44.92
C HIS A 203 -12.03 4.36 45.12
N ALA A 204 -12.18 3.49 44.11
CA ALA A 204 -13.08 2.32 44.18
C ALA A 204 -12.70 1.36 45.31
N LEU A 205 -11.40 1.11 45.52
CA LEU A 205 -10.91 0.28 46.62
C LEU A 205 -11.23 0.88 47.99
N ARG A 206 -11.12 2.21 48.14
CA ARG A 206 -11.49 2.90 49.39
C ARG A 206 -12.99 2.80 49.65
N GLN A 207 -13.81 3.10 48.65
CA GLN A 207 -15.28 3.01 48.76
C GLN A 207 -15.73 1.58 49.10
N ASN A 208 -15.11 0.56 48.50
CA ASN A 208 -15.42 -0.83 48.83
C ASN A 208 -15.06 -1.16 50.29
N ARG A 209 -13.90 -0.70 50.79
CA ARG A 209 -13.51 -0.88 52.21
C ARG A 209 -14.47 -0.18 53.18
N GLU A 210 -14.91 1.03 52.84
CA GLU A 210 -15.91 1.77 53.62
C GLU A 210 -17.25 1.01 53.62
N LEU A 211 -17.73 0.57 52.45
CA LEU A 211 -18.94 -0.24 52.31
C LEU A 211 -18.88 -1.53 53.14
N GLN A 212 -17.75 -2.25 53.10
CA GLN A 212 -17.56 -3.45 53.92
C GLN A 212 -17.65 -3.15 55.42
N THR A 213 -17.04 -2.04 55.85
CA THR A 213 -17.07 -1.61 57.26
C THR A 213 -18.49 -1.22 57.71
N GLU A 214 -19.23 -0.50 56.87
CA GLU A 214 -20.62 -0.12 57.15
C GLU A 214 -21.55 -1.33 57.18
N LEU A 215 -21.40 -2.27 56.23
CA LEU A 215 -22.15 -3.51 56.22
C LEU A 215 -21.86 -4.37 57.45
N ASP A 216 -20.60 -4.46 57.88
CA ASP A 216 -20.22 -5.16 59.11
C ASP A 216 -20.86 -4.52 60.35
N HIS A 217 -20.90 -3.19 60.43
CA HIS A 217 -21.58 -2.47 61.50
C HIS A 217 -23.10 -2.68 61.48
N LEU A 218 -23.73 -2.63 60.30
CA LEU A 218 -25.15 -2.89 60.11
C LEU A 218 -25.51 -4.34 60.48
N ASN A 219 -24.68 -5.31 60.14
CA ASN A 219 -24.88 -6.72 60.44
C ASN A 219 -24.88 -7.03 61.95
N GLN A 220 -24.28 -6.16 62.77
CA GLN A 220 -24.34 -6.27 64.24
C GLN A 220 -25.71 -5.88 64.81
N SER A 221 -26.46 -5.01 64.12
CA SER A 221 -27.73 -4.45 64.60
C SER A 221 -28.95 -4.95 63.80
N TYR A 222 -28.75 -5.45 62.58
CA TYR A 222 -29.80 -5.85 61.64
C TYR A 222 -29.43 -7.14 60.91
N THR A 223 -30.43 -7.96 60.59
CA THR A 223 -30.27 -9.15 59.73
C THR A 223 -30.33 -8.75 58.25
N LEU A 224 -29.19 -8.85 57.56
CA LEU A 224 -29.07 -8.61 56.11
C LEU A 224 -29.58 -9.85 55.34
N ASN A 225 -30.49 -9.64 54.37
CA ASN A 225 -31.25 -10.73 53.72
C ASN A 225 -31.00 -10.86 52.21
N HIS A 226 -30.28 -9.93 51.57
CA HIS A 226 -30.06 -9.91 50.12
C HIS A 226 -28.61 -10.19 49.73
N ASN A 227 -27.89 -10.97 50.55
CA ASN A 227 -26.49 -11.34 50.31
C ASN A 227 -25.55 -10.14 50.16
N GLU A 228 -25.85 -9.01 50.79
CA GLU A 228 -25.13 -7.74 50.67
C GLU A 228 -23.64 -7.93 51.00
N ILE A 229 -23.34 -8.71 52.04
CA ILE A 229 -21.96 -9.05 52.45
C ILE A 229 -21.22 -9.85 51.38
N LYS A 230 -21.91 -10.77 50.69
CA LYS A 230 -21.31 -11.59 49.64
C LYS A 230 -21.00 -10.72 48.42
N ILE A 231 -21.94 -9.87 48.01
CA ILE A 231 -21.75 -8.94 46.88
C ILE A 231 -20.56 -8.01 47.15
N ALA A 232 -20.46 -7.44 48.36
CA ALA A 232 -19.33 -6.57 48.71
C ALA A 232 -17.98 -7.31 48.70
N LYS A 233 -17.95 -8.61 49.05
CA LYS A 233 -16.74 -9.45 48.94
C LYS A 233 -16.40 -9.78 47.50
N ASP A 234 -17.39 -10.15 46.68
CA ASP A 234 -17.20 -10.46 45.26
C ASP A 234 -16.66 -9.22 44.52
N LEU A 235 -17.23 -8.03 44.79
CA LEU A 235 -16.74 -6.76 44.25
C LEU A 235 -15.30 -6.46 44.68
N LYS A 236 -14.92 -6.79 45.92
CA LYS A 236 -13.53 -6.65 46.37
C LYS A 236 -12.59 -7.54 45.58
N THR A 237 -12.96 -8.80 45.36
CA THR A 237 -12.14 -9.72 44.56
C THR A 237 -11.98 -9.23 43.12
N GLN A 238 -13.03 -8.65 42.53
CA GLN A 238 -12.94 -8.01 41.21
C GLN A 238 -11.97 -6.82 41.22
N LEU A 239 -12.11 -5.89 42.17
CA LEU A 239 -11.22 -4.73 42.29
C LEU A 239 -9.76 -5.10 42.57
N ASP A 240 -9.53 -6.11 43.42
CA ASP A 240 -8.17 -6.61 43.71
C ASP A 240 -7.56 -7.25 42.44
N SER A 241 -8.36 -7.93 41.61
CA SER A 241 -7.91 -8.45 40.31
C SER A 241 -7.59 -7.34 39.31
N ILE A 242 -8.38 -6.26 39.30
CA ILE A 242 -8.15 -5.08 38.46
C ILE A 242 -6.84 -4.38 38.86
N ASP A 243 -6.62 -4.13 40.15
CA ASP A 243 -5.38 -3.52 40.66
C ASP A 243 -4.15 -4.39 40.34
N ALA A 244 -4.26 -5.71 40.49
CA ALA A 244 -3.19 -6.64 40.13
C ALA A 244 -2.84 -6.59 38.62
N ASN A 245 -3.85 -6.52 37.75
CA ASN A 245 -3.64 -6.39 36.31
C ASN A 245 -3.00 -5.04 35.95
N TYR A 246 -3.46 -3.94 36.56
CA TYR A 246 -2.89 -2.61 36.37
C TYR A 246 -1.41 -2.55 36.79
N ILE A 247 -1.06 -3.14 37.94
CA ILE A 247 0.33 -3.22 38.41
C ILE A 247 1.16 -4.03 37.41
N LYS A 248 0.66 -5.19 36.97
CA LYS A 248 1.36 -6.02 35.99
C LYS A 248 1.63 -5.29 34.67
N ASP A 249 0.66 -4.54 34.16
CA ASP A 249 0.82 -3.77 32.94
C ASP A 249 1.79 -2.59 33.14
N THR A 250 1.75 -1.93 34.31
CA THR A 250 2.72 -0.88 34.69
C THR A 250 4.14 -1.42 34.79
N ASP A 251 4.35 -2.56 35.46
CA ASP A 251 5.63 -3.24 35.57
C ASP A 251 6.16 -3.66 34.18
N ALA A 252 5.27 -4.08 33.27
CA ALA A 252 5.63 -4.42 31.90
C ALA A 252 6.07 -3.19 31.08
N ILE A 253 5.45 -2.03 31.31
CA ILE A 253 5.87 -0.76 30.72
C ILE A 253 7.26 -0.36 31.26
N GLU A 254 7.47 -0.42 32.57
CA GLU A 254 8.78 -0.10 33.19
C GLU A 254 9.89 -1.04 32.72
N ALA A 255 9.57 -2.33 32.50
CA ALA A 255 10.48 -3.31 31.93
C ALA A 255 10.76 -3.10 30.43
N GLY A 256 10.05 -2.17 29.78
CA GLY A 256 10.19 -1.89 28.34
C GLY A 256 9.75 -3.04 27.44
N LYS A 257 8.82 -3.89 27.93
CA LYS A 257 8.33 -5.09 27.23
C LYS A 257 6.84 -5.03 26.88
N ALA A 258 6.16 -3.98 27.28
CA ALA A 258 4.74 -3.82 27.00
C ALA A 258 4.49 -3.42 25.53
N VAL A 259 3.51 -4.07 24.92
CA VAL A 259 2.86 -3.60 23.69
C VAL A 259 1.84 -2.55 24.11
N TYR A 260 2.03 -1.30 23.71
CA TYR A 260 1.21 -0.20 24.24
C TYR A 260 -0.22 -0.27 23.71
N SER A 261 -0.44 -0.77 22.50
CA SER A 261 -1.79 -0.96 21.95
C SER A 261 -2.64 -1.93 22.77
N ASP A 262 -2.08 -3.05 23.23
CA ASP A 262 -2.81 -4.00 24.09
C ASP A 262 -3.09 -3.41 25.48
N VAL A 263 -2.14 -2.63 26.02
CA VAL A 263 -2.31 -2.02 27.36
C VAL A 263 -3.41 -0.97 27.35
N ILE A 264 -3.50 -0.13 26.31
CA ILE A 264 -4.57 0.87 26.25
C ILE A 264 -5.96 0.23 26.12
N GLU A 265 -6.08 -0.88 25.37
CA GLU A 265 -7.35 -1.62 25.29
C GLU A 265 -7.77 -2.16 26.66
N ARG A 266 -6.81 -2.68 27.46
CA ARG A 266 -7.08 -3.11 28.83
C ARG A 266 -7.44 -1.95 29.76
N PHE A 267 -6.78 -0.80 29.62
CA PHE A 267 -7.05 0.38 30.41
C PHE A 267 -8.46 0.94 30.11
N ASP A 268 -8.84 1.00 28.83
CA ASP A 268 -10.18 1.42 28.41
C ASP A 268 -11.24 0.43 28.94
N ALA A 269 -11.01 -0.89 28.82
CA ALA A 269 -11.93 -1.90 29.36
C ALA A 269 -12.08 -1.82 30.89
N THR A 270 -10.98 -1.59 31.61
CA THR A 270 -10.99 -1.41 33.07
C THR A 270 -11.77 -0.16 33.47
N LYS A 271 -11.60 0.93 32.71
CA LYS A 271 -12.34 2.17 32.95
C LYS A 271 -13.84 1.99 32.73
N ASP A 272 -14.23 1.28 31.68
CA ASP A 272 -15.64 0.96 31.42
C ASP A 272 -16.23 0.09 32.55
N GLU A 273 -15.51 -0.93 33.02
CA GLU A 273 -15.95 -1.78 34.14
C GLU A 273 -16.09 -1.01 35.46
N LEU A 274 -15.27 0.02 35.69
CA LEU A 274 -15.35 0.87 36.89
C LEU A 274 -16.41 1.98 36.80
N THR A 275 -16.92 2.27 35.59
CA THR A 275 -17.91 3.34 35.36
C THR A 275 -19.31 2.82 35.04
N ALA A 276 -19.44 1.52 34.71
CA ALA A 276 -20.70 0.82 34.51
C ALA A 276 -21.47 0.58 35.83
#